data_AF-A0A2R9AHS5-F1
#
_entry.id   AF-A0A2R9AHS5-F1
#
_cell.length_a   1.000
_cell.length_b   1.000
_cell.length_c   1.000
_cell.angle_alpha   90.00
_cell.angle_beta   90.00
_cell.angle_gamma   90.00
#
_symmetry.space_group_name_H-M   'P 1'
#
loop_
_entity.id
_entity.type
_entity.pdbx_description
1 polymer ?
#
loop_
_entity_poly.entity_id
_entity_poly.type
_entity_poly.pdbx_seq_one_letter_code
_entity_poly.pdbx_strand_id
1 'polypeptide(L)'
;MSSKVYSTGSRTKDHQPSGAECLPLPEANAEAIDFLSSLHEEELQMLFFSETLAMVSDTGEPQGELTIEVQRGKYQEKLGMLTYCLFVHASSRGFLDKMLCGNSLLGYLSEKLELMEQHSQDFIKFLILPMERKMSLLKQDDQLAVTRSIKEGEQNLGFQTIQVDHQQAEVFIVEQTVHSEEGIPMSCQYYLLSDGHLAKRIQVGSPGCCIITKMPILREEDEIEPRPVFEKKPLVWEEDMELYSKFLDRKEELRLGHASYLRQHPEAHALISDFLLFLLLRQPEDVVTFAAEFFGPFDPWRPSSPALGSSHRPNPFRSLEPEGDVRSGAA
;
A
#
# COMPACT_ATOMS: atom_id res chain seq x y z
N MET A 1 9.61 38.71 25.92
CA MET A 1 8.34 38.98 25.22
C MET A 1 7.58 37.67 25.19
N SER A 2 6.56 37.52 26.03
CA SER A 2 5.83 36.26 26.27
C SER A 2 4.53 36.29 25.46
N SER A 3 4.30 35.31 24.58
CA SER A 3 3.01 35.10 23.94
C SER A 3 2.35 33.86 24.56
N LYS A 4 1.51 34.09 25.57
CA LYS A 4 0.53 33.10 26.03
C LYS A 4 -0.59 33.03 25.00
N VAL A 5 -0.72 31.91 24.30
CA VAL A 5 -1.93 31.61 23.53
C VAL A 5 -2.92 30.95 24.47
N TYR A 6 -3.89 31.74 24.95
CA TYR A 6 -5.10 31.19 25.54
C TYR A 6 -6.04 30.81 24.39
N SER A 7 -6.27 29.51 24.21
CA SER A 7 -7.34 29.04 23.34
C SER A 7 -8.68 29.22 24.05
N THR A 8 -9.33 30.36 23.83
CA THR A 8 -10.74 30.57 24.14
C THR A 8 -11.57 29.90 23.04
N GLY A 9 -11.91 28.64 23.23
CA GLY A 9 -12.92 27.95 22.44
C GLY A 9 -14.29 28.58 22.68
N SER A 10 -14.89 29.12 21.63
CA SER A 10 -16.27 29.61 21.64
C SER A 10 -17.23 28.47 22.02
N ARG A 11 -18.09 28.71 23.01
CA ARG A 11 -19.18 27.81 23.40
C ARG A 11 -20.18 27.67 22.26
N THR A 12 -20.00 26.67 21.41
CA THR A 12 -21.14 26.04 20.74
C THR A 12 -21.98 25.36 21.81
N LYS A 13 -23.26 25.72 21.88
CA LYS A 13 -24.25 25.01 22.70
C LYS A 13 -24.34 23.59 22.17
N ASP A 14 -23.56 22.69 22.76
CA ASP A 14 -23.84 21.27 22.65
C ASP A 14 -25.16 21.03 23.39
N HIS A 15 -26.16 20.60 22.62
CA HIS A 15 -27.33 19.97 23.18
C HIS A 15 -26.87 18.71 23.90
N GLN A 16 -26.61 18.86 25.18
CA GLN A 16 -26.43 17.78 26.14
C GLN A 16 -27.72 16.94 26.10
N PRO A 17 -27.69 15.68 25.63
CA PRO A 17 -28.81 14.80 25.89
C PRO A 17 -28.82 14.57 27.39
N SER A 18 -29.80 15.19 28.04
CA SER A 18 -30.13 14.97 29.44
C SER A 18 -30.31 13.47 29.69
N GLY A 19 -29.49 12.92 30.59
CA GLY A 19 -29.75 11.67 31.30
C GLY A 19 -29.79 10.41 30.43
N ALA A 20 -28.64 9.97 29.92
CA ALA A 20 -28.44 8.54 29.76
C ALA A 20 -28.02 8.00 31.14
N GLU A 21 -29.00 7.56 31.94
CA GLU A 21 -28.70 6.65 33.04
C GLU A 21 -27.86 5.52 32.45
N CYS A 22 -26.65 5.33 33.00
CA CYS A 22 -25.77 4.23 32.63
C CYS A 22 -26.54 2.95 32.95
N LEU A 23 -27.15 2.33 31.95
CA LEU A 23 -27.82 1.04 32.11
C LEU A 23 -26.80 0.08 32.75
N PRO A 24 -27.19 -0.71 33.76
CA PRO A 24 -26.28 -1.64 34.40
C PRO A 24 -25.68 -2.54 33.32
N LEU A 25 -24.37 -2.75 33.40
CA LEU A 25 -23.67 -3.67 32.49
C LEU A 25 -24.40 -5.01 32.54
N PRO A 26 -24.62 -5.66 31.38
CA PRO A 26 -25.27 -6.96 31.36
C PRO A 26 -24.51 -7.93 32.27
N GLU A 27 -25.22 -8.51 33.24
CA GLU A 27 -24.67 -9.57 34.08
C GLU A 27 -24.67 -10.89 33.31
N ALA A 28 -23.59 -11.66 33.45
CA ALA A 28 -23.51 -12.98 32.84
C ALA A 28 -24.60 -13.89 33.41
N ASN A 29 -25.33 -14.59 32.53
CA ASN A 29 -26.28 -15.61 32.97
C ASN A 29 -25.54 -16.83 33.54
N ALA A 30 -26.25 -17.69 34.28
CA ALA A 30 -25.64 -18.87 34.91
C ALA A 30 -24.95 -19.79 33.90
N GLU A 31 -25.52 -19.95 32.71
CA GLU A 31 -24.95 -20.76 31.63
C GLU A 31 -23.58 -20.24 31.16
N ALA A 32 -23.42 -18.92 31.01
CA ALA A 32 -22.13 -18.32 30.65
C ALA A 32 -21.10 -18.47 31.77
N ILE A 33 -21.50 -18.34 33.03
CA ILE A 33 -20.61 -18.53 34.19
C ILE A 33 -20.16 -20.00 34.28
N ASP A 34 -21.08 -20.94 34.12
CA ASP A 34 -20.77 -22.38 34.12
C ASP A 34 -19.84 -22.74 32.95
N PHE A 35 -20.07 -22.18 31.76
CA PHE A 35 -19.18 -22.35 30.62
C PHE A 35 -17.77 -21.80 30.90
N LEU A 36 -17.65 -20.55 31.37
CA LEU A 36 -16.34 -19.95 31.70
C LEU A 36 -15.61 -20.72 32.79
N SER A 37 -16.35 -21.26 33.77
CA SER A 37 -15.80 -22.09 34.84
C SER A 37 -15.41 -23.50 34.38
N SER A 38 -15.96 -23.96 33.25
CA SER A 38 -15.62 -25.25 32.64
C SER A 38 -14.32 -25.22 31.83
N LEU A 39 -13.78 -24.02 31.53
CA LEU A 39 -12.54 -23.88 30.78
C LEU A 39 -11.35 -24.41 31.58
N HIS A 40 -10.65 -25.39 31.00
CA HIS A 40 -9.45 -25.98 31.60
C HIS A 40 -8.18 -25.18 31.28
N GLU A 41 -7.15 -25.31 32.12
CA GLU A 41 -5.85 -24.65 31.90
C GLU A 41 -5.22 -25.03 30.54
N GLU A 42 -5.47 -26.25 30.08
CA GLU A 42 -5.04 -26.76 28.76
C GLU A 42 -5.72 -26.02 27.60
N GLU A 43 -6.99 -25.63 27.75
CA GLU A 43 -7.70 -24.84 26.74
C GLU A 43 -7.21 -23.39 26.73
N LEU A 44 -6.85 -22.85 27.90
CA LEU A 44 -6.24 -21.52 27.99
C LEU A 44 -4.84 -21.48 27.35
N GLN A 45 -4.12 -22.59 27.28
CA GLN A 45 -2.84 -22.64 26.56
C GLN A 45 -3.00 -22.41 25.05
N MET A 46 -4.17 -22.69 24.48
CA MET A 46 -4.46 -22.41 23.06
C MET A 46 -4.53 -20.92 22.75
N LEU A 47 -4.62 -20.05 23.76
CA LEU A 47 -4.56 -18.60 23.60
C LEU A 47 -3.16 -18.12 23.23
N PHE A 48 -2.13 -18.94 23.42
CA PHE A 48 -0.76 -18.64 23.02
C PHE A 48 -0.49 -19.20 21.63
N PHE A 49 -0.23 -18.31 20.68
CA PHE A 49 0.03 -18.68 19.29
C PHE A 49 0.97 -17.67 18.65
N SER A 50 1.58 -18.08 17.55
CA SER A 50 2.31 -17.19 16.65
C SER A 50 1.91 -17.56 15.24
N GLU A 51 1.30 -16.61 14.54
CA GLU A 51 0.83 -16.78 13.17
C GLU A 51 1.36 -15.67 12.28
N THR A 52 1.71 -16.03 11.05
CA THR A 52 2.13 -15.09 10.01
C THR A 52 1.26 -15.27 8.79
N LEU A 53 0.59 -14.19 8.38
CA LEU A 53 -0.23 -14.11 7.19
C LEU A 53 0.55 -13.38 6.09
N ALA A 54 0.61 -13.97 4.90
CA ALA A 54 1.11 -13.27 3.73
C ALA A 54 0.08 -12.22 3.27
N MET A 55 0.52 -10.97 3.11
CA MET A 55 -0.28 -9.92 2.50
C MET A 55 -0.05 -9.97 0.98
N VAL A 56 -1.11 -10.10 0.21
CA VAL A 56 -1.07 -10.20 -1.26
C VAL A 56 -1.92 -9.11 -1.92
N SER A 57 -1.55 -8.70 -3.14
CA SER A 57 -2.35 -7.81 -3.96
C SER A 57 -3.65 -8.47 -4.44
N ASP A 58 -4.53 -7.69 -5.05
CA ASP A 58 -5.67 -8.19 -5.82
C ASP A 58 -5.26 -9.08 -7.02
N THR A 59 -4.03 -8.93 -7.50
CA THR A 59 -3.40 -9.80 -8.50
C THR A 59 -2.70 -11.03 -7.92
N GLY A 60 -2.70 -11.22 -6.59
CA GLY A 60 -2.07 -12.35 -5.91
C GLY A 60 -0.55 -12.20 -5.69
N GLU A 61 0.04 -11.06 -6.00
CA GLU A 61 1.47 -10.80 -5.78
C GLU A 61 1.75 -10.55 -4.29
N PRO A 62 2.83 -11.11 -3.72
CA PRO A 62 3.17 -10.89 -2.32
C PRO A 62 3.61 -9.43 -2.08
N GLN A 63 2.88 -8.73 -1.23
CA GLN A 63 3.14 -7.34 -0.84
C GLN A 63 3.75 -7.20 0.56
N GLY A 64 3.71 -8.26 1.37
CA GLY A 64 4.31 -8.25 2.71
C GLY A 64 3.82 -9.39 3.60
N GLU A 65 4.00 -9.21 4.90
CA GLU A 65 3.61 -10.15 5.94
C GLU A 65 3.01 -9.42 7.15
N LEU A 66 2.01 -10.03 7.78
CA LEU A 66 1.44 -9.65 9.07
C LEU A 66 1.67 -10.81 10.03
N THR A 67 2.39 -10.56 11.11
CA THR A 67 2.62 -11.52 12.19
C THR A 67 1.88 -11.07 13.43
N ILE A 68 1.17 -12.00 14.07
CA ILE A 68 0.55 -11.82 15.39
C ILE A 68 1.05 -12.93 16.30
N GLU A 69 1.57 -12.53 17.44
CA GLU A 69 2.14 -13.40 18.44
C GLU A 69 1.56 -13.08 19.82
N VAL A 70 1.10 -14.13 20.51
CA VAL A 70 0.62 -14.08 21.88
C VAL A 70 1.40 -15.10 22.68
N GLN A 71 2.12 -14.64 23.68
CA GLN A 71 2.96 -15.48 24.53
C GLN A 71 2.73 -15.18 26.01
N ARG A 72 3.17 -16.11 26.86
CA ARG A 72 3.25 -15.87 28.29
C ARG A 72 4.47 -14.99 28.59
N GLY A 73 4.21 -13.77 29.02
CA GLY A 73 5.21 -12.79 29.41
C GLY A 73 5.54 -12.82 30.90
N LYS A 74 6.69 -12.25 31.23
CA LYS A 74 7.09 -11.92 32.60
C LYS A 74 7.30 -10.42 32.66
N TYR A 75 6.52 -9.73 33.49
CA TYR A 75 6.64 -8.30 33.68
C TYR A 75 7.36 -8.01 34.99
N GLN A 76 8.31 -7.08 34.96
CA GLN A 76 9.01 -6.64 36.17
C GLN A 76 8.40 -5.31 36.62
N GLU A 77 7.71 -5.34 37.76
CA GLU A 77 7.13 -4.14 38.34
C GLU A 77 8.19 -3.24 38.97
N LYS A 78 7.84 -1.97 39.24
CA LYS A 78 8.73 -0.96 39.83
C LYS A 78 9.38 -1.39 41.16
N LEU A 79 8.76 -2.32 41.90
CA LEU A 79 9.28 -2.88 43.15
C LEU A 79 10.22 -4.09 42.95
N GLY A 80 10.51 -4.47 41.72
CA GLY A 80 11.33 -5.65 41.37
C GLY A 80 10.58 -6.98 41.45
N MET A 81 9.29 -6.97 41.78
CA MET A 81 8.44 -8.15 41.73
C MET A 81 8.16 -8.56 40.28
N LEU A 82 8.30 -9.86 40.01
CA LEU A 82 7.94 -10.44 38.72
C LEU A 82 6.48 -10.89 38.75
N THR A 83 5.68 -10.41 37.81
CA THR A 83 4.30 -10.85 37.59
C THR A 83 4.18 -11.55 36.24
N TYR A 84 3.32 -12.58 36.20
CA TYR A 84 2.97 -13.24 34.95
C TYR A 84 1.97 -12.36 34.20
N CYS A 85 2.19 -12.20 32.91
CA CYS A 85 1.37 -11.35 32.04
C CYS A 85 1.21 -12.01 30.67
N LEU A 86 0.31 -11.46 29.86
CA LEU A 86 0.25 -11.79 28.44
C LEU A 86 1.12 -10.80 27.67
N PHE A 87 2.00 -11.34 26.84
CA PHE A 87 2.76 -10.59 25.87
C PHE A 87 2.08 -10.71 24.52
N VAL A 88 1.69 -9.59 23.92
CA VAL A 88 1.06 -9.55 22.60
C VAL A 88 1.93 -8.70 21.69
N HIS A 89 2.28 -9.24 20.54
CA HIS A 89 3.05 -8.55 19.52
C HIS A 89 2.38 -8.71 18.17
N ALA A 90 2.03 -7.60 17.54
CA ALA A 90 1.52 -7.55 16.17
C ALA A 90 2.48 -6.73 15.32
N SER A 91 2.99 -7.29 14.24
CA SER A 91 3.89 -6.59 13.31
C SER A 91 3.45 -6.81 11.88
N SER A 92 3.36 -5.73 11.11
CA SER A 92 3.18 -5.79 9.67
C SER A 92 4.36 -5.14 8.97
N ARG A 93 4.80 -5.78 7.90
CA ARG A 93 5.88 -5.30 7.04
C ARG A 93 5.49 -5.54 5.59
N GLY A 94 5.62 -4.53 4.76
CA GLY A 94 5.28 -4.65 3.35
C GLY A 94 5.80 -3.51 2.50
N PHE A 95 5.29 -3.43 1.29
CA PHE A 95 5.66 -2.41 0.32
C PHE A 95 4.45 -1.54 -0.03
N LEU A 96 4.65 -0.22 -0.01
CA LEU A 96 3.72 0.77 -0.54
C LEU A 96 4.44 1.52 -1.67
N ASP A 97 3.97 1.44 -2.91
CA ASP A 97 4.63 2.07 -4.07
C ASP A 97 6.14 1.75 -4.19
N LYS A 98 6.51 0.48 -3.95
CA LYS A 98 7.91 -0.04 -3.88
C LYS A 98 8.72 0.44 -2.67
N MET A 99 8.14 1.23 -1.78
CA MET A 99 8.76 1.68 -0.54
C MET A 99 8.54 0.68 0.57
N LEU A 100 9.61 0.24 1.24
CA LEU A 100 9.47 -0.63 2.41
C LEU A 100 8.87 0.16 3.58
N CYS A 101 7.75 -0.29 4.08
CA CYS A 101 7.10 0.25 5.26
C CYS A 101 6.68 -0.86 6.22
N GLY A 102 6.41 -0.48 7.46
CA GLY A 102 5.88 -1.42 8.43
C GLY A 102 5.52 -0.73 9.72
N ASN A 103 4.76 -1.47 10.52
CA ASN A 103 4.39 -1.09 11.86
C ASN A 103 4.51 -2.31 12.79
N SER A 104 4.75 -2.02 14.06
CA SER A 104 4.89 -3.01 15.11
C SER A 104 4.25 -2.46 16.37
N LEU A 105 3.35 -3.22 16.96
CA LEU A 105 2.68 -2.93 18.21
C LEU A 105 2.93 -4.07 19.19
N LEU A 106 3.54 -3.75 20.32
CA LEU A 106 3.86 -4.66 21.39
C LEU A 106 3.11 -4.22 22.64
N GLY A 107 2.54 -5.15 23.39
CA GLY A 107 1.78 -4.88 24.59
C GLY A 107 1.99 -5.94 25.66
N TYR A 108 2.14 -5.50 26.91
CA TYR A 108 2.06 -6.34 28.10
C TYR A 108 0.69 -6.12 28.76
N LEU A 109 -0.07 -7.20 28.95
CA LEU A 109 -1.41 -7.18 29.52
C LEU A 109 -1.44 -7.97 30.83
N SER A 110 -2.18 -7.46 31.82
CA SER A 110 -2.43 -8.19 33.06
C SER A 110 -3.37 -9.38 32.84
N GLU A 111 -3.53 -10.24 33.86
CA GLU A 111 -4.51 -11.34 33.85
C GLU A 111 -5.96 -10.84 33.65
N LYS A 112 -6.23 -9.57 33.97
CA LYS A 112 -7.52 -8.91 33.74
C LYS A 112 -7.62 -8.25 32.36
N LEU A 113 -6.66 -8.49 31.48
CA LEU A 113 -6.52 -7.87 30.17
C LEU A 113 -6.36 -6.34 30.23
N GLU A 114 -5.85 -5.82 31.35
CA GLU A 114 -5.53 -4.40 31.46
C GLU A 114 -4.14 -4.12 30.87
N LEU A 115 -4.01 -3.05 30.10
CA LEU A 115 -2.74 -2.63 29.53
C LEU A 115 -1.76 -2.18 30.63
N MET A 116 -0.60 -2.83 30.68
CA MET A 116 0.49 -2.48 31.58
C MET A 116 1.52 -1.61 30.87
N GLU A 117 1.94 -2.03 29.67
CA GLU A 117 2.93 -1.33 28.86
C GLU A 117 2.68 -1.59 27.38
N GLN A 118 2.94 -0.59 26.54
CA GLN A 118 2.79 -0.67 25.09
C GLN A 118 3.97 -0.01 24.39
N HIS A 119 4.47 -0.62 23.32
CA HIS A 119 5.42 0.00 22.41
C HIS A 119 4.89 -0.09 20.98
N SER A 120 4.84 1.05 20.29
CA SER A 120 4.50 1.14 18.88
C SER A 120 5.71 1.66 18.10
N GLN A 121 5.98 1.06 16.96
CA GLN A 121 6.99 1.52 16.01
C GLN A 121 6.39 1.50 14.62
N ASP A 122 6.42 2.63 13.93
CA ASP A 122 5.98 2.77 12.54
C ASP A 122 7.15 3.30 11.72
N PHE A 123 7.38 2.77 10.53
CA PHE A 123 8.44 3.24 9.67
C PHE A 123 8.06 3.22 8.21
N ILE A 124 8.65 4.17 7.46
CA ILE A 124 8.62 4.20 6.00
C ILE A 124 10.03 4.54 5.54
N LYS A 125 10.66 3.63 4.79
CA LYS A 125 12.03 3.81 4.28
C LYS A 125 12.03 4.54 2.94
N PHE A 126 11.63 5.81 2.90
CA PHE A 126 11.80 6.66 1.72
C PHE A 126 13.27 6.79 1.31
N LEU A 127 13.56 6.66 0.01
CA LEU A 127 14.92 6.74 -0.56
C LEU A 127 15.61 8.08 -0.27
N ILE A 128 14.84 9.13 0.02
CA ILE A 128 15.34 10.49 0.22
C ILE A 128 15.19 10.93 1.70
N LEU A 129 14.18 10.42 2.44
CA LEU A 129 13.89 10.81 3.82
C LEU A 129 13.20 9.66 4.58
N PRO A 130 13.93 8.64 5.06
CA PRO A 130 13.31 7.60 5.89
C PRO A 130 12.72 8.24 7.14
N MET A 131 11.52 7.76 7.50
CA MET A 131 10.78 8.24 8.66
C MET A 131 10.52 7.04 9.59
N GLU A 132 10.82 7.21 10.87
CA GLU A 132 10.53 6.23 11.91
C GLU A 132 9.87 6.92 13.10
N ARG A 133 8.69 6.48 13.47
CA ARG A 133 8.00 6.92 14.68
C ARG A 133 8.04 5.80 15.70
N LYS A 134 8.46 6.10 16.93
CA LYS A 134 8.32 5.20 18.09
C LYS A 134 7.49 5.87 19.16
N MET A 135 6.65 5.09 19.81
CA MET A 135 5.79 5.52 20.90
C MET A 135 5.81 4.46 21.99
N SER A 136 5.97 4.86 23.25
CA SER A 136 5.85 4.00 24.42
C SER A 136 4.76 4.53 25.33
N LEU A 137 3.84 3.68 25.77
CA LEU A 137 2.87 3.97 26.83
C LEU A 137 3.20 3.08 28.01
N LEU A 138 3.41 3.66 29.18
CA LEU A 138 3.64 2.93 30.42
C LEU A 138 2.56 3.30 31.44
N LYS A 139 1.89 2.31 32.01
CA LYS A 139 0.99 2.53 33.15
C LYS A 139 1.83 2.80 34.39
N GLN A 140 1.71 4.01 34.92
CA GLN A 140 2.32 4.42 36.18
C GLN A 140 1.19 4.77 37.14
N ASP A 141 0.94 3.89 38.10
CA ASP A 141 -0.19 4.00 39.03
C ASP A 141 -1.53 4.08 38.25
N ASP A 142 -2.34 5.12 38.48
CA ASP A 142 -3.60 5.38 37.75
C ASP A 142 -3.41 6.31 36.52
N GLN A 143 -2.17 6.54 36.08
CA GLN A 143 -1.86 7.43 34.96
C GLN A 143 -1.08 6.71 33.86
N LEU A 144 -1.23 7.17 32.62
CA LEU A 144 -0.49 6.68 31.45
C LEU A 144 0.60 7.68 31.09
N ALA A 145 1.86 7.25 31.17
CA ALA A 145 3.00 8.03 30.68
C ALA A 145 3.24 7.71 29.21
N VAL A 146 3.15 8.73 28.34
CA VAL A 146 3.36 8.58 26.89
C VAL A 146 4.70 9.19 26.52
N THR A 147 5.55 8.42 25.84
CA THR A 147 6.80 8.92 25.24
C THR A 147 6.73 8.72 23.74
N ARG A 148 6.99 9.79 22.98
CA ARG A 148 6.99 9.77 21.50
C ARG A 148 8.32 10.25 20.97
N SER A 149 8.89 9.53 20.01
CA SER A 149 10.07 9.94 19.26
C SER A 149 9.82 9.79 17.76
N ILE A 150 10.13 10.81 16.98
CA ILE A 150 10.01 10.80 15.52
C ILE A 150 11.41 11.00 14.96
N LYS A 151 11.88 10.07 14.14
CA LYS A 151 13.10 10.22 13.35
C LYS A 151 12.69 10.57 11.93
N GLU A 152 13.25 11.65 11.43
CA GLU A 152 12.95 12.17 10.10
C GLU A 152 14.25 12.57 9.43
N GLY A 153 14.44 12.08 8.20
CA GLY A 153 15.58 12.43 7.38
C GLY A 153 16.82 11.62 7.76
N GLU A 154 17.26 10.83 6.79
CA GLU A 154 18.63 10.32 6.72
C GLU A 154 19.29 11.12 5.60
N GLN A 155 20.07 12.14 5.97
CA GLN A 155 20.75 12.97 4.99
C GLN A 155 22.10 12.34 4.66
N ASN A 156 22.26 11.96 3.40
CA ASN A 156 23.55 11.58 2.86
C ASN A 156 24.45 12.82 2.81
N LEU A 157 25.51 12.82 3.61
CA LEU A 157 26.49 13.91 3.65
C LEU A 157 27.72 13.62 2.77
N GLY A 158 27.68 12.56 1.96
CA GLY A 158 28.73 12.14 1.05
C GLY A 158 29.77 11.24 1.71
N PHE A 159 30.95 11.20 1.11
CA PHE A 159 32.08 10.41 1.56
C PHE A 159 33.15 11.31 2.18
N GLN A 160 33.86 10.79 3.17
CA GLN A 160 35.02 11.43 3.76
C GLN A 160 36.11 10.40 4.03
N THR A 161 37.37 10.78 3.87
CA THR A 161 38.47 9.96 4.35
C THR A 161 38.75 10.26 5.82
N ILE A 162 38.73 9.24 6.66
CA ILE A 162 39.10 9.33 8.06
C ILE A 162 40.35 8.49 8.34
N GLN A 163 41.10 8.89 9.36
CA GLN A 163 42.21 8.10 9.89
C GLN A 163 41.68 7.22 11.02
N VAL A 164 41.83 5.91 10.87
CA VAL A 164 41.54 4.91 11.90
C VAL A 164 42.86 4.19 12.18
N ASP A 165 43.37 4.33 13.40
CA ASP A 165 44.70 3.83 13.79
C ASP A 165 45.83 4.48 12.95
N HIS A 166 46.49 3.72 12.07
CA HIS A 166 47.50 4.20 11.11
C HIS A 166 47.05 4.10 9.65
N GLN A 167 45.77 3.81 9.43
CA GLN A 167 45.21 3.52 8.11
C GLN A 167 44.14 4.55 7.73
N GLN A 168 44.17 4.97 6.47
CA GLN A 168 43.09 5.78 5.90
C GLN A 168 41.98 4.88 5.40
N ALA A 169 40.75 5.23 5.75
CA ALA A 169 39.55 4.58 5.24
C ALA A 169 38.57 5.63 4.75
N GLU A 170 38.00 5.38 3.58
CA GLU A 170 36.85 6.14 3.10
C GLU A 170 35.60 5.67 3.85
N VAL A 171 34.84 6.62 4.37
CA VAL A 171 33.58 6.36 5.05
C VAL A 171 32.45 7.13 4.41
N PHE A 172 31.31 6.48 4.36
CA PHE A 172 30.04 7.05 3.99
C PHE A 172 29.40 7.74 5.20
N ILE A 173 28.94 8.98 5.03
CA ILE A 173 28.39 9.77 6.13
C ILE A 173 26.88 9.89 5.99
N VAL A 174 26.21 9.53 7.08
CA VAL A 174 24.78 9.66 7.28
C VAL A 174 24.50 10.59 8.44
N GLU A 175 23.67 11.59 8.25
CA GLU A 175 23.08 12.35 9.35
C GLU A 175 21.65 11.91 9.62
N GLN A 176 21.35 11.62 10.88
CA GLN A 176 20.04 11.26 11.37
C GLN A 176 19.55 12.30 12.37
N THR A 177 18.34 12.83 12.17
CA THR A 177 17.72 13.75 13.13
C THR A 177 16.52 13.11 13.82
N VAL A 178 16.53 13.17 15.15
CA VAL A 178 15.46 12.67 16.02
C VAL A 178 14.76 13.87 16.67
N HIS A 179 13.48 14.03 16.35
CA HIS A 179 12.59 15.04 16.89
C HIS A 179 11.83 14.48 18.10
N SER A 180 11.65 15.31 19.11
CA SER A 180 10.81 15.08 20.29
C SER A 180 9.80 16.22 20.43
N GLU A 181 8.58 15.94 20.90
CA GLU A 181 7.52 16.97 21.04
C GLU A 181 7.86 18.03 22.10
N GLU A 182 8.62 17.67 23.13
CA GLU A 182 8.96 18.57 24.26
C GLU A 182 10.44 19.00 24.26
N GLY A 183 11.25 18.49 23.33
CA GLY A 183 12.71 18.65 23.32
C GLY A 183 13.27 19.30 22.06
N ILE A 184 14.53 19.73 22.14
CA ILE A 184 15.28 20.20 20.96
C ILE A 184 15.62 18.97 20.09
N PRO A 185 15.45 19.03 18.75
CA PRO A 185 15.84 17.94 17.87
C PRO A 185 17.30 17.54 18.07
N MET A 186 17.55 16.24 18.16
CA MET A 186 18.88 15.68 18.31
C MET A 186 19.35 15.13 16.96
N SER A 187 20.41 15.72 16.40
CA SER A 187 21.05 15.21 15.19
C SER A 187 22.32 14.41 15.53
N CYS A 188 22.50 13.27 14.85
CA CYS A 188 23.65 12.41 14.99
C CYS A 188 24.21 12.06 13.61
N GLN A 189 25.52 12.22 13.43
CA GLN A 189 26.22 11.80 12.23
C GLN A 189 26.89 10.43 12.48
N TYR A 190 26.70 9.51 11.55
CA TYR A 190 27.28 8.18 11.52
C TYR A 190 28.21 8.07 10.30
N TYR A 191 29.43 7.59 10.53
CA TYR A 191 30.47 7.41 9.54
C TYR A 191 30.68 5.91 9.37
N LEU A 192 30.27 5.37 8.25
CA LEU A 192 30.19 3.93 7.98
C LEU A 192 31.28 3.53 6.98
N LEU A 193 31.98 2.44 7.22
CA LEU A 193 32.92 1.83 6.27
C LEU A 193 32.14 1.17 5.12
N SER A 194 32.83 0.82 4.04
CA SER A 194 32.24 0.24 2.83
C SER A 194 31.41 -1.02 3.07
N ASP A 195 31.75 -1.80 4.10
CA ASP A 195 31.06 -3.05 4.48
C ASP A 195 29.98 -2.85 5.57
N GLY A 196 29.68 -1.59 5.92
CA GLY A 196 28.63 -1.22 6.88
C GLY A 196 29.07 -1.09 8.33
N HIS A 197 30.35 -1.31 8.67
CA HIS A 197 30.83 -1.07 10.04
C HIS A 197 30.79 0.41 10.42
N LEU A 198 30.32 0.73 11.64
CA LEU A 198 30.33 2.09 12.17
C LEU A 198 31.74 2.47 12.65
N ALA A 199 32.37 3.41 11.96
CA ALA A 199 33.70 3.91 12.30
C ALA A 199 33.67 5.13 13.23
N LYS A 200 32.69 6.04 13.08
CA LYS A 200 32.59 7.22 13.94
C LYS A 200 31.14 7.64 14.12
N ARG A 201 30.80 8.12 15.32
CA ARG A 201 29.52 8.74 15.64
C ARG A 201 29.74 10.08 16.33
N ILE A 202 29.06 11.11 15.83
CA ILE A 202 29.09 12.46 16.39
C ILE A 202 27.67 12.88 16.72
N GLN A 203 27.45 13.44 17.91
CA GLN A 203 26.20 14.14 18.22
C GLN A 203 26.38 15.63 17.91
N VAL A 204 25.54 16.17 17.03
CA VAL A 204 25.60 17.58 16.64
C VAL A 204 25.31 18.43 17.87
N GLY A 205 26.20 19.41 18.15
CA GLY A 205 26.10 20.29 19.31
C GLY A 205 26.77 19.77 20.60
N SER A 206 27.30 18.54 20.62
CA SER A 206 28.12 18.01 21.72
C SER A 206 29.58 17.88 21.29
N PRO A 207 30.57 18.20 22.15
CA PRO A 207 31.99 18.05 21.80
C PRO A 207 32.47 16.59 21.78
N GLY A 208 31.66 15.65 22.29
CA GLY A 208 32.02 14.24 22.34
C GLY A 208 31.79 13.52 21.01
N CYS A 209 32.76 12.70 20.60
CA CYS A 209 32.59 11.75 19.51
C CYS A 209 33.03 10.35 19.93
N CYS A 210 32.36 9.34 19.39
CA CYS A 210 32.78 7.94 19.50
C CYS A 210 33.49 7.58 18.19
N ILE A 211 34.70 7.04 18.26
CA ILE A 211 35.48 6.64 17.09
C ILE A 211 36.12 5.28 17.33
N ILE A 212 36.14 4.44 16.31
CA ILE A 212 36.89 3.18 16.35
C ILE A 212 38.38 3.48 16.41
N THR A 213 39.09 2.80 17.30
CA THR A 213 40.53 3.01 17.50
C THR A 213 41.38 2.06 16.69
N LYS A 214 40.79 1.01 16.12
CA LYS A 214 41.45 -0.03 15.33
C LYS A 214 40.58 -0.38 14.12
N MET A 215 41.22 -0.67 13.00
CA MET A 215 40.53 -1.03 11.77
C MET A 215 39.86 -2.41 11.92
N PRO A 216 38.55 -2.55 11.70
CA PRO A 216 37.89 -3.85 11.68
C PRO A 216 38.32 -4.64 10.44
N ILE A 217 38.22 -5.97 10.54
CA ILE A 217 38.42 -6.85 9.39
C ILE A 217 37.23 -6.64 8.45
N LEU A 218 37.47 -6.01 7.31
CA LEU A 218 36.43 -5.71 6.34
C LEU A 218 35.92 -7.02 5.73
N ARG A 219 34.59 -7.15 5.62
CA ARG A 219 33.98 -8.27 4.90
C ARG A 219 34.18 -8.04 3.41
N GLU A 220 34.63 -9.07 2.69
CA GLU A 220 34.60 -9.06 1.23
C GLU A 220 33.14 -8.98 0.78
N GLU A 221 32.87 -8.13 -0.20
CA GLU A 221 31.53 -7.94 -0.75
C GLU A 221 31.08 -9.28 -1.35
N ASP A 222 30.03 -9.88 -0.78
CA ASP A 222 29.44 -11.10 -1.33
C ASP A 222 29.10 -10.80 -2.80
N GLU A 223 29.68 -11.53 -3.75
CA GLU A 223 29.31 -11.42 -5.16
C GLU A 223 27.81 -11.65 -5.26
N ILE A 224 27.05 -10.58 -5.51
CA ILE A 224 25.61 -10.68 -5.74
C ILE A 224 25.46 -11.56 -6.96
N GLU A 225 25.04 -12.81 -6.75
CA GLU A 225 24.74 -13.74 -7.84
C GLU A 225 23.81 -13.00 -8.82
N PRO A 226 24.17 -12.93 -10.12
CA PRO A 226 23.36 -12.21 -11.08
C PRO A 226 21.95 -12.77 -11.04
N ARG A 227 20.95 -11.88 -10.94
CA ARG A 227 19.54 -12.28 -10.88
C ARG A 227 19.26 -13.32 -11.98
N PRO A 228 18.68 -14.48 -11.65
CA PRO A 228 18.37 -15.48 -12.66
C PRO A 228 17.50 -14.85 -13.73
N VAL A 229 18.00 -14.86 -14.97
CA VAL A 229 17.27 -14.37 -16.13
C VAL A 229 16.31 -15.48 -16.53
N PHE A 230 15.07 -15.41 -16.05
CA PHE A 230 14.02 -16.32 -16.48
C PHE A 230 13.63 -15.99 -17.92
N GLU A 231 13.70 -16.99 -18.81
CA GLU A 231 13.14 -16.85 -20.15
C GLU A 231 11.64 -16.56 -20.03
N LYS A 232 11.17 -15.52 -20.74
CA LYS A 232 9.75 -15.20 -20.80
C LYS A 232 9.03 -16.34 -21.53
N LYS A 233 8.36 -17.21 -20.78
CA LYS A 233 7.46 -18.21 -21.36
C LYS A 233 6.33 -17.49 -22.11
N PRO A 234 5.88 -18.00 -23.27
CA PRO A 234 4.71 -17.47 -23.94
C PRO A 234 3.50 -17.56 -23.00
N LEU A 235 2.75 -16.46 -22.88
CA LEU A 235 1.52 -16.43 -22.07
C LEU A 235 0.42 -17.20 -22.80
N VAL A 236 0.30 -18.49 -22.51
CA VAL A 236 -0.81 -19.33 -22.98
C VAL A 236 -1.93 -19.22 -21.94
N TRP A 237 -2.67 -18.12 -21.99
CA TRP A 237 -3.69 -17.79 -21.00
C TRP A 237 -4.87 -18.78 -21.01
N GLU A 238 -5.07 -19.52 -22.10
CA GLU A 238 -6.10 -20.55 -22.24
C GLU A 238 -5.84 -21.79 -21.37
N GLU A 239 -4.58 -22.07 -21.03
CA GLU A 239 -4.18 -23.21 -20.18
C GLU A 239 -4.05 -22.81 -18.70
N ASP A 240 -3.89 -21.52 -18.42
CA ASP A 240 -3.81 -20.98 -17.09
C ASP A 240 -5.22 -20.81 -16.49
N MET A 241 -5.50 -21.59 -15.45
CA MET A 241 -6.83 -21.64 -14.82
C MET A 241 -7.28 -20.28 -14.26
N GLU A 242 -6.34 -19.47 -13.75
CA GLU A 242 -6.65 -18.16 -13.18
C GLU A 242 -6.92 -17.12 -14.27
N LEU A 243 -6.07 -17.07 -15.31
CA LEU A 243 -6.26 -16.16 -16.44
C LEU A 243 -7.50 -16.50 -17.27
N TYR A 244 -7.79 -17.79 -17.44
CA TYR A 244 -9.01 -18.24 -18.08
C TYR A 244 -10.26 -17.82 -17.30
N SER A 245 -10.22 -17.91 -15.96
CA SER A 245 -11.31 -17.41 -15.10
C SER A 245 -11.50 -15.91 -15.26
N LYS A 246 -10.42 -15.12 -15.18
CA LYS A 246 -10.48 -13.65 -15.37
C LYS A 246 -11.03 -13.27 -16.74
N PHE A 247 -10.67 -14.01 -17.79
CA PHE A 247 -11.23 -13.82 -19.13
C PHE A 247 -12.74 -14.08 -19.17
N LEU A 248 -13.21 -15.18 -18.57
CA LEU A 248 -14.63 -15.51 -18.53
C LEU A 248 -15.45 -14.46 -17.78
N ASP A 249 -14.94 -14.02 -16.63
CA ASP A 249 -15.59 -12.99 -15.82
C ASP A 249 -15.70 -11.67 -16.60
N ARG A 250 -14.60 -11.22 -17.21
CA ARG A 250 -14.59 -9.99 -18.01
C ARG A 250 -15.47 -10.10 -19.27
N LYS A 251 -15.51 -11.27 -19.89
CA LYS A 251 -16.38 -11.55 -21.05
C LYS A 251 -17.85 -11.44 -20.66
N GLU A 252 -18.24 -12.01 -19.52
CA GLU A 252 -19.62 -11.96 -19.05
C GLU A 252 -20.01 -10.53 -18.60
N GLU A 253 -19.10 -9.82 -17.93
CA GLU A 253 -19.28 -8.42 -17.56
C GLU A 253 -19.55 -7.55 -18.80
N LEU A 254 -18.74 -7.68 -19.84
CA LEU A 254 -18.94 -6.96 -21.11
C LEU A 254 -20.24 -7.36 -21.80
N ARG A 255 -20.61 -8.65 -21.76
CA ARG A 255 -21.90 -9.12 -22.31
C ARG A 255 -23.08 -8.47 -21.60
N LEU A 256 -23.04 -8.41 -20.27
CA LEU A 256 -24.06 -7.76 -19.44
C LEU A 256 -24.09 -6.25 -19.66
N GLY A 257 -22.91 -5.63 -19.84
CA GLY A 257 -22.77 -4.22 -20.21
C GLY A 257 -23.45 -3.91 -21.54
N HIS A 258 -23.13 -4.66 -22.60
CA HIS A 258 -23.76 -4.50 -23.91
C HIS A 258 -25.28 -4.73 -23.86
N ALA A 259 -25.74 -5.77 -23.17
CA ALA A 259 -27.16 -6.05 -23.00
C ALA A 259 -27.88 -4.94 -22.23
N SER A 260 -27.22 -4.33 -21.25
CA SER A 260 -27.78 -3.21 -20.49
C SER A 260 -27.80 -1.92 -21.32
N TYR A 261 -26.75 -1.65 -22.09
CA TYR A 261 -26.71 -0.53 -23.04
C TYR A 261 -27.87 -0.62 -24.05
N LEU A 262 -28.07 -1.78 -24.69
CA LEU A 262 -29.17 -1.96 -25.64
C LEU A 262 -30.56 -1.83 -25.00
N ARG A 263 -30.71 -2.20 -23.71
CA ARG A 263 -31.96 -1.97 -22.96
C ARG A 263 -32.20 -0.51 -22.63
N GLN A 264 -31.14 0.24 -22.33
CA GLN A 264 -31.21 1.67 -22.01
C GLN A 264 -31.41 2.54 -23.25
N HIS A 265 -31.00 2.04 -24.43
CA HIS A 265 -31.07 2.73 -25.71
C HIS A 265 -31.99 1.99 -26.70
N PRO A 266 -33.32 1.99 -26.50
CA PRO A 266 -34.26 1.36 -27.44
C PRO A 266 -34.20 1.98 -28.84
N GLU A 267 -33.76 3.23 -28.95
CA GLU A 267 -33.50 3.90 -30.22
C GLU A 267 -32.44 3.19 -31.07
N ALA A 268 -31.44 2.54 -30.45
CA ALA A 268 -30.44 1.78 -31.19
C ALA A 268 -31.07 0.56 -31.86
N HIS A 269 -31.99 -0.12 -31.17
CA HIS A 269 -32.74 -1.24 -31.75
C HIS A 269 -33.64 -0.78 -32.90
N ALA A 270 -34.34 0.35 -32.73
CA ALA A 270 -35.18 0.93 -33.78
C ALA A 270 -34.33 1.34 -35.00
N LEU A 271 -33.19 1.99 -34.79
CA LEU A 271 -32.28 2.43 -35.84
C LEU A 271 -31.75 1.26 -36.69
N ILE A 272 -31.34 0.17 -36.04
CA ILE A 272 -30.90 -1.04 -36.73
C ILE A 272 -32.06 -1.73 -37.45
N SER A 273 -33.25 -1.77 -36.85
CA SER A 273 -34.45 -2.36 -37.47
C SER A 273 -34.86 -1.60 -38.73
N ASP A 274 -34.87 -0.27 -38.68
CA ASP A 274 -35.15 0.59 -39.83
C ASP A 274 -34.10 0.41 -40.92
N PHE A 275 -32.81 0.35 -40.55
CA PHE A 275 -31.73 0.06 -41.50
C PHE A 275 -31.96 -1.26 -42.24
N LEU A 276 -32.23 -2.34 -41.49
CA LEU A 276 -32.48 -3.67 -42.06
C LEU A 276 -33.73 -3.68 -42.94
N LEU A 277 -34.79 -2.97 -42.54
CA LEU A 277 -36.00 -2.82 -43.35
C LEU A 277 -35.69 -2.13 -44.68
N PHE A 278 -34.96 -1.00 -44.66
CA PHE A 278 -34.60 -0.31 -45.89
C PHE A 278 -33.64 -1.10 -46.76
N LEU A 279 -32.73 -1.88 -46.17
CA LEU A 279 -31.82 -2.76 -46.88
C LEU A 279 -32.58 -3.87 -47.62
N LEU A 280 -33.58 -4.47 -46.97
CA LEU A 280 -34.45 -5.48 -47.58
C LEU A 280 -35.37 -4.90 -48.67
N LEU A 281 -35.89 -3.69 -48.48
CA LEU A 281 -36.80 -3.05 -49.44
C LEU A 281 -36.07 -2.52 -50.68
N ARG A 282 -34.87 -1.96 -50.51
CA ARG A 282 -34.12 -1.32 -51.60
C ARG A 282 -33.14 -2.27 -52.28
N GLN A 283 -32.70 -3.31 -51.59
CA GLN A 283 -31.74 -4.31 -52.05
C GLN A 283 -30.57 -3.69 -52.84
N PRO A 284 -29.81 -2.76 -52.24
CA PRO A 284 -28.73 -2.04 -52.94
C PRO A 284 -27.57 -2.99 -53.29
N GLU A 285 -26.90 -2.73 -54.41
CA GLU A 285 -25.71 -3.51 -54.82
C GLU A 285 -24.50 -3.28 -53.89
N ASP A 286 -24.35 -2.08 -53.32
CA ASP A 286 -23.31 -1.75 -52.34
C ASP A 286 -23.91 -1.41 -50.98
N VAL A 287 -23.95 -2.43 -50.10
CA VAL A 287 -24.47 -2.34 -48.74
C VAL A 287 -23.64 -1.41 -47.85
N VAL A 288 -22.33 -1.31 -48.08
CA VAL A 288 -21.44 -0.52 -47.22
C VAL A 288 -21.63 0.97 -47.46
N THR A 289 -21.71 1.38 -48.72
CA THR A 289 -22.05 2.78 -49.08
C THR A 289 -23.43 3.15 -48.57
N PHE A 290 -24.41 2.24 -48.74
CA PHE A 290 -25.76 2.45 -48.24
C PHE A 290 -25.81 2.62 -46.71
N ALA A 291 -25.04 1.82 -45.95
CA ALA A 291 -24.91 1.98 -44.50
C ALA A 291 -24.32 3.33 -44.12
N ALA A 292 -23.25 3.77 -44.80
CA ALA A 292 -22.62 5.06 -44.54
C ALA A 292 -23.58 6.25 -44.76
N GLU A 293 -24.44 6.17 -45.77
CA GLU A 293 -25.48 7.17 -46.04
C GLU A 293 -26.63 7.10 -45.02
N PHE A 294 -27.05 5.90 -44.64
CA PHE A 294 -28.14 5.70 -43.67
C PHE A 294 -27.74 6.17 -42.26
N PHE A 295 -26.56 5.81 -41.78
CA PHE A 295 -26.10 6.17 -40.43
C PHE A 295 -25.45 7.56 -40.35
N GLY A 296 -25.00 8.12 -41.48
CA GLY A 296 -24.32 9.41 -41.54
C GLY A 296 -25.04 10.60 -40.86
N PRO A 297 -26.38 10.74 -40.95
CA PRO A 297 -27.12 11.80 -40.27
C PRO A 297 -27.13 11.72 -38.73
N PHE A 298 -26.79 10.56 -38.17
CA PHE A 298 -26.78 10.33 -36.72
C PHE A 298 -25.40 10.62 -36.10
N ASP A 299 -24.40 10.97 -36.90
CA ASP A 299 -23.07 11.37 -36.42
C ASP A 299 -23.05 12.87 -36.07
N PRO A 300 -22.87 13.23 -34.79
CA PRO A 300 -22.88 14.63 -34.34
C PRO A 300 -21.68 15.46 -34.86
N TRP A 301 -20.64 14.81 -35.40
CA TRP A 301 -19.42 15.48 -35.87
C TRP A 301 -19.38 15.71 -37.39
N ARG A 302 -20.44 15.34 -38.12
CA ARG A 302 -20.49 15.50 -39.58
C ARG A 302 -20.99 16.89 -39.97
N PRO A 303 -20.32 17.61 -40.90
CA PRO A 303 -20.90 18.80 -41.51
C PRO A 303 -22.15 18.42 -42.30
N SER A 304 -23.27 19.10 -42.01
CA SER A 304 -24.60 18.84 -42.55
C SER A 304 -24.58 18.71 -44.08
N SER A 305 -24.72 17.47 -44.55
CA SER A 305 -24.91 17.15 -45.97
C SER A 305 -26.40 16.89 -46.23
N PRO A 306 -26.94 17.27 -47.40
CA PRO A 306 -28.38 17.18 -47.66
C PRO A 306 -28.86 15.72 -47.59
N ALA A 307 -29.99 15.52 -46.92
CA ALA A 307 -30.62 14.23 -46.75
C ALA A 307 -31.07 13.66 -48.11
N LEU A 308 -30.73 12.39 -48.34
CA LEU A 308 -31.31 11.50 -49.34
C LEU A 308 -31.31 12.03 -50.77
N GLY A 309 -30.14 11.99 -51.41
CA GLY A 309 -30.01 12.27 -52.84
C GLY A 309 -28.96 11.39 -53.52
N SER A 310 -29.45 10.46 -54.35
CA SER A 310 -28.73 9.60 -55.32
C SER A 310 -28.14 8.28 -54.79
N SER A 311 -28.62 7.18 -55.36
CA SER A 311 -28.13 5.79 -55.22
C SER A 311 -26.78 5.50 -55.88
N HIS A 312 -26.06 6.53 -56.37
CA HIS A 312 -24.85 6.36 -57.18
C HIS A 312 -23.69 7.28 -56.76
N ARG A 313 -23.48 7.49 -55.45
CA ARG A 313 -22.22 8.08 -54.98
C ARG A 313 -21.12 7.01 -54.90
N PRO A 314 -19.87 7.32 -55.31
CA PRO A 314 -18.75 6.43 -55.10
C PRO A 314 -18.52 6.19 -53.60
N ASN A 315 -18.26 4.94 -53.24
CA ASN A 315 -18.02 4.52 -51.86
C ASN A 315 -16.85 5.32 -51.24
N PRO A 316 -17.06 6.06 -50.14
CA PRO A 316 -16.02 6.87 -49.51
C PRO A 316 -14.89 6.03 -48.88
N PHE A 317 -15.05 4.71 -48.83
CA PHE A 317 -14.05 3.76 -48.33
C PHE A 317 -13.34 2.96 -49.43
N ARG A 318 -13.67 3.18 -50.71
CA ARG A 318 -12.87 2.66 -51.83
C ARG A 318 -11.86 3.71 -52.27
N SER A 319 -10.59 3.46 -51.99
CA SER A 319 -9.50 4.11 -52.71
C SER A 319 -9.57 3.70 -54.19
N LEU A 320 -9.51 4.68 -55.10
CA LEU A 320 -9.27 4.42 -56.52
C LEU A 320 -7.92 3.69 -56.64
N GLU A 321 -7.92 2.41 -57.00
CA GLU A 321 -6.70 1.71 -57.38
C GLU A 321 -6.12 2.40 -58.63
N PRO A 322 -4.81 2.68 -58.69
CA PRO A 322 -4.21 3.30 -59.86
C PRO A 322 -4.20 2.31 -61.02
N GLU A 323 -4.65 2.78 -62.20
CA GLU A 323 -4.49 2.05 -63.47
C GLU A 323 -3.04 1.58 -63.63
N GLY A 324 -2.88 0.27 -63.85
CA GLY A 324 -1.59 -0.36 -64.10
C GLY A 324 -0.95 0.23 -65.36
N ASP A 325 0.12 0.97 -65.14
CA ASP A 325 0.92 1.60 -66.18
C ASP A 325 1.55 0.54 -67.08
N VAL A 326 1.22 0.64 -68.37
CA VAL A 326 1.77 -0.15 -69.46
C VAL A 326 3.26 0.22 -69.64
N ARG A 327 4.17 -0.69 -69.32
CA ARG A 327 5.53 -0.72 -69.90
C ARG A 327 5.63 -1.93 -70.81
N SER A 328 5.31 -1.78 -72.10
CA SER A 328 6.25 -1.44 -73.17
C SER A 328 7.47 -2.36 -73.19
N GLY A 329 7.40 -3.38 -74.03
CA GLY A 329 8.59 -4.04 -74.54
C GLY A 329 9.30 -3.15 -75.58
N ALA A 330 10.62 -3.26 -75.65
CA ALA A 330 11.40 -3.18 -76.89
C ALA A 330 12.88 -3.49 -76.60
N ALA A 331 13.39 -4.42 -77.42
CA ALA A 331 14.78 -4.72 -77.77
C ALA A 331 15.70 -5.32 -76.69
#